data_AF-A0A942TRQ3-F1
#
_entry.id   AF-A0A942TRQ3-F1
#
_cell.length_a   1.000
_cell.length_b   1.000
_cell.length_c   1.000
_cell.angle_alpha   90.00
_cell.angle_beta   90.00
_cell.angle_gamma   90.00
#
_symmetry.space_group_name_H-M   'P 1'
#
loop_
_entity.id
_entity.type
_entity.pdbx_description
1 polymer ?
#
loop_
_entity_poly.entity_id
_entity_poly.type
_entity_poly.pdbx_seq_one_letter_code
_entity_poly.pdbx_strand_id
1 'polypeptide(L)'
;MEMGMSVKKSSWVIAVITALALMFSSLFSLNADAAAQTNGDKVVAYAQTLKGKPFKWGGTTTKGFDASGFTQYVYAKSVKVTLPRTSADQFKKGKDV
;
A
#
# COMPACT_ATOMS: atom_id res chain seq x y z
N MET A 1 -59.18 -17.36 24.67
CA MET A 1 -59.20 -16.06 23.97
C MET A 1 -57.78 -15.78 23.49
N GLU A 2 -57.35 -16.48 22.44
CA GLU A 2 -56.09 -16.17 21.75
C GLU A 2 -56.37 -15.04 20.77
N MET A 3 -55.91 -13.83 21.09
CA MET A 3 -55.84 -12.73 20.12
C MET A 3 -54.71 -13.03 19.14
N GLY A 4 -55.05 -13.69 18.04
CA GLY A 4 -54.16 -13.86 16.89
C GLY A 4 -53.91 -12.53 16.18
N MET A 5 -52.79 -11.87 16.48
CA MET A 5 -52.30 -10.75 15.69
C MET A 5 -51.83 -11.26 14.32
N SER A 6 -52.63 -10.98 13.29
CA SER A 6 -52.29 -11.20 11.89
C SER A 6 -51.25 -10.17 11.42
N VAL A 7 -49.99 -10.57 11.30
CA VAL A 7 -48.92 -9.74 10.72
C VAL A 7 -49.03 -9.79 9.20
N LYS A 8 -49.61 -8.75 8.58
CA LYS A 8 -49.46 -8.52 7.14
C LYS A 8 -48.00 -8.17 6.88
N LYS A 9 -47.21 -9.16 6.42
CA LYS A 9 -45.81 -9.02 5.97
C LYS A 9 -45.70 -7.81 5.04
N SER A 10 -45.21 -6.69 5.56
CA SER A 10 -45.01 -5.46 4.80
C SER A 10 -43.77 -5.64 3.92
N SER A 11 -43.96 -6.05 2.66
CA SER A 11 -42.90 -6.17 1.65
C SER A 11 -41.97 -4.95 1.59
N TRP A 12 -42.48 -3.78 1.98
CA TRP A 12 -41.72 -2.55 2.04
C TRP A 12 -40.63 -2.54 3.12
N VAL A 13 -40.85 -3.18 4.28
CA VAL A 13 -39.83 -3.25 5.35
C VAL A 13 -38.67 -4.14 4.92
N ILE A 14 -38.95 -5.23 4.21
CA ILE A 14 -37.92 -6.12 3.64
C ILE A 14 -37.12 -5.37 2.54
N ALA A 15 -37.80 -4.57 1.71
CA ALA A 15 -37.15 -3.76 0.68
C ALA A 15 -36.20 -2.69 1.28
N VAL A 16 -36.60 -2.07 2.40
CA VAL A 16 -35.76 -1.06 3.08
C VAL A 16 -34.52 -1.71 3.73
N ILE A 17 -34.68 -2.86 4.40
CA ILE A 17 -33.56 -3.56 5.04
C ILE A 17 -32.56 -4.07 3.99
N THR A 18 -33.04 -4.60 2.87
CA THR A 18 -32.18 -5.06 1.77
C THR A 18 -31.45 -3.91 1.09
N ALA A 19 -32.10 -2.75 0.88
CA ALA A 19 -31.45 -1.55 0.36
C ALA A 19 -30.36 -1.02 1.30
N LEU A 20 -30.61 -0.99 2.61
CA LEU A 20 -29.62 -0.58 3.61
C LEU A 20 -28.43 -1.55 3.67
N ALA A 21 -28.65 -2.85 3.57
CA ALA A 21 -27.58 -3.85 3.53
C ALA A 21 -26.69 -3.71 2.27
N LEU A 22 -27.29 -3.42 1.11
CA LEU A 22 -26.56 -3.15 -0.12
C LEU A 22 -25.74 -1.84 -0.03
N MET A 23 -26.31 -0.79 0.57
CA MET A 23 -25.60 0.48 0.77
C MET A 23 -24.46 0.38 1.81
N PHE A 24 -24.62 -0.46 2.84
CA PHE A 24 -23.56 -0.72 3.82
C PHE A 24 -22.39 -1.50 3.20
N SER A 25 -22.68 -2.40 2.24
CA SER A 25 -21.68 -3.18 1.50
C SER A 25 -20.81 -2.29 0.58
N SER A 26 -21.37 -1.21 0.04
CA SER A 26 -20.63 -0.22 -0.76
C SER A 26 -19.71 0.68 0.08
N LEU A 27 -19.97 0.86 1.37
CA LEU A 27 -19.06 1.57 2.28
C LEU A 27 -17.84 0.72 2.67
N PHE A 28 -17.95 -0.61 2.60
CA PHE A 28 -16.85 -1.54 2.90
C PHE A 28 -16.00 -1.91 1.67
N SER A 29 -16.50 -1.65 0.46
CA SER A 29 -15.83 -2.01 -0.81
C SER A 29 -14.84 -0.96 -1.34
N LEU A 30 -14.61 0.15 -0.62
CA LEU A 30 -13.68 1.21 -1.05
C LEU A 30 -12.20 0.91 -0.79
N ASN A 31 -11.88 -0.29 -0.30
CA ASN A 31 -10.50 -0.69 0.03
C ASN A 31 -9.95 -1.80 -0.86
N ALA A 32 -10.65 -2.20 -1.94
CA ALA A 32 -10.18 -3.23 -2.87
C ALA A 32 -9.08 -2.74 -3.83
N ASP A 33 -8.94 -1.42 -4.04
CA ASP A 33 -7.88 -0.81 -4.86
C ASP A 33 -6.51 -0.79 -4.18
N ALA A 34 -6.41 -1.25 -2.93
CA ALA A 34 -5.16 -1.74 -2.37
C ALA A 34 -4.79 -3.11 -2.98
N ALA A 35 -4.93 -3.27 -4.30
CA ALA A 35 -4.34 -4.35 -5.05
C ALA A 35 -2.89 -4.51 -4.58
N ALA A 36 -2.53 -5.71 -4.13
CA ALA A 36 -1.36 -5.98 -3.32
C ALA A 36 -0.10 -5.29 -3.87
N GLN A 37 0.25 -4.13 -3.30
CA GLN A 37 1.34 -3.29 -3.78
C GLN A 37 2.64 -4.10 -3.77
N THR A 38 3.29 -4.24 -4.93
CA THR A 38 4.50 -5.04 -5.04
C THR A 38 5.64 -4.40 -4.25
N ASN A 39 6.69 -5.16 -3.95
CA ASN A 39 7.90 -4.58 -3.35
C ASN A 39 8.52 -3.50 -4.26
N GLY A 40 8.44 -3.67 -5.58
CA GLY A 40 8.90 -2.65 -6.54
C GLY A 40 8.12 -1.34 -6.40
N ASP A 41 6.79 -1.43 -6.31
CA ASP A 41 5.93 -0.25 -6.14
C ASP A 41 6.23 0.50 -4.83
N LYS A 42 6.51 -0.23 -3.74
CA LYS A 42 6.90 0.37 -2.45
C LYS A 42 8.25 1.08 -2.54
N VAL A 43 9.23 0.47 -3.22
CA VAL A 43 10.55 1.07 -3.47
C VAL A 43 10.42 2.36 -4.26
N VAL A 44 9.66 2.34 -5.36
CA VAL A 44 9.43 3.51 -6.22
C VAL A 44 8.70 4.62 -5.46
N ALA A 45 7.62 4.30 -4.76
CA ALA A 45 6.85 5.28 -3.98
C ALA A 45 7.74 5.97 -2.93
N TYR A 46 8.56 5.21 -2.21
CA TYR A 46 9.48 5.78 -1.23
C TYR A 46 10.57 6.64 -1.88
N ALA A 47 11.17 6.17 -2.99
CA ALA A 47 12.18 6.91 -3.74
C ALA A 47 11.66 8.29 -4.20
N GLN A 48 10.40 8.37 -4.61
CA GLN A 48 9.78 9.62 -5.03
C GLN A 48 9.72 10.67 -3.91
N THR A 49 9.56 10.26 -2.65
CA THR A 49 9.57 11.19 -1.49
C THR A 49 10.92 11.88 -1.28
N LEU A 50 11.99 11.33 -1.87
CA LEU A 50 13.36 11.84 -1.77
C LEU A 50 13.77 12.65 -3.00
N LYS A 51 12.85 12.91 -3.94
CA LYS A 51 13.13 13.74 -5.12
C LYS A 51 13.58 15.13 -4.68
N GLY A 52 14.62 15.66 -5.34
CA GLY A 52 15.21 16.96 -5.03
C GLY A 52 16.22 16.97 -3.88
N LYS A 53 16.49 15.84 -3.21
CA LYS A 53 17.64 15.77 -2.30
C LYS A 53 18.96 15.89 -3.09
N PRO A 54 19.97 16.60 -2.55
CA PRO A 54 21.19 16.89 -3.28
C PRO A 54 22.04 15.63 -3.50
N PHE A 55 22.78 15.60 -4.60
CA PHE A 55 23.84 14.61 -4.79
C PHE A 55 25.03 14.97 -3.88
N LYS A 56 25.57 13.98 -3.16
CA LYS A 56 26.76 14.13 -2.34
C LYS A 56 27.59 12.86 -2.42
N TRP A 57 28.82 12.98 -2.92
CA TRP A 57 29.76 11.85 -2.95
C TRP A 57 29.95 11.27 -1.54
N GLY A 58 29.80 9.95 -1.40
CA GLY A 58 29.85 9.28 -0.10
C GLY A 58 28.55 9.34 0.71
N GLY A 59 27.53 10.06 0.23
CA GLY A 59 26.29 10.33 0.96
C GLY A 59 25.33 9.14 1.06
N THR A 60 24.81 8.90 2.27
CA THR A 60 23.88 7.79 2.60
C THR A 60 22.68 8.23 3.45
N THR A 61 22.42 9.54 3.52
CA THR A 61 21.35 10.09 4.37
C THR A 61 20.57 11.17 3.62
N THR A 62 19.44 11.61 4.16
CA THR A 62 18.60 12.65 3.56
C THR A 62 19.28 14.02 3.42
N LYS A 63 20.47 14.22 4.00
CA LYS A 63 21.32 15.41 3.76
C LYS A 63 22.01 15.39 2.38
N GLY A 64 22.03 14.24 1.71
CA GLY A 64 22.56 14.07 0.38
C GLY A 64 23.00 12.63 0.13
N PHE A 65 22.83 12.19 -1.11
CA PHE A 65 23.08 10.79 -1.51
C PHE A 65 24.06 10.73 -2.68
N ASP A 66 24.87 9.67 -2.73
CA ASP A 66 25.42 9.19 -3.99
C ASP A 66 24.56 8.07 -4.58
N ALA A 67 24.94 7.55 -5.75
CA ALA A 67 24.14 6.58 -6.49
C ALA A 67 23.82 5.33 -5.66
N SER A 68 24.82 4.69 -5.06
CA SER A 68 24.63 3.48 -4.27
C SER A 68 24.11 3.74 -2.86
N GLY A 69 24.39 4.92 -2.29
CA GLY A 69 23.83 5.34 -1.01
C GLY A 69 22.33 5.63 -1.11
N PHE A 70 21.86 6.15 -2.25
CA PHE A 70 20.44 6.34 -2.51
C PHE A 70 19.68 5.01 -2.58
N THR A 71 20.15 4.07 -3.41
CA THR A 71 19.52 2.74 -3.55
C THR A 71 19.52 1.99 -2.23
N GLN A 72 20.65 1.99 -1.51
CA GLN A 72 20.76 1.39 -0.18
C GLN A 72 19.72 1.97 0.79
N TYR A 73 19.59 3.29 0.85
CA TYR A 73 18.67 3.96 1.75
C TYR A 73 17.21 3.63 1.42
N VAL A 74 16.83 3.71 0.15
CA VAL A 74 15.47 3.43 -0.30
C VAL A 74 15.07 1.98 -0.01
N TYR A 75 15.91 1.00 -0.37
CA TYR A 75 15.61 -0.42 -0.13
C TYR A 75 15.52 -0.75 1.37
N ALA A 76 16.42 -0.20 2.19
CA ALA A 76 16.41 -0.42 3.63
C ALA A 76 15.15 0.13 4.30
N LYS A 77 14.64 1.28 3.82
CA LYS A 77 13.49 1.95 4.43
C LYS A 77 12.13 1.47 3.90
N SER A 78 12.04 1.17 2.61
CA SER A 78 10.77 0.77 1.97
C SER A 78 10.43 -0.70 2.14
N VAL A 79 11.43 -1.58 2.02
CA VAL A 79 11.23 -3.04 1.96
C VAL A 79 12.16 -3.81 2.91
N LYS A 80 12.86 -3.12 3.81
CA LYS A 80 13.74 -3.71 4.84
C LYS A 80 14.88 -4.58 4.25
N VAL A 81 15.34 -4.27 3.04
CA VAL A 81 16.46 -4.96 2.39
C VAL A 81 17.74 -4.15 2.55
N THR A 82 18.78 -4.77 3.12
CA THR A 82 20.09 -4.14 3.27
C THR A 82 20.96 -4.42 2.04
N LEU A 83 21.29 -3.36 1.31
CA LEU A 83 22.21 -3.44 0.17
C LEU A 83 23.65 -3.12 0.59
N PRO A 84 24.67 -3.70 -0.08
CA PRO A 84 26.07 -3.28 0.07
C PRO A 84 26.26 -1.78 -0.24
N ARG A 85 27.33 -1.19 0.28
CA ARG A 85 27.57 0.25 0.17
C ARG A 85 27.90 0.73 -1.26
N THR A 86 28.58 -0.10 -2.04
CA THR A 86 29.12 0.30 -3.35
C THR A 86 28.23 -0.21 -4.49
N SER A 87 28.14 0.55 -5.60
CA SER A 87 27.41 0.08 -6.79
C SER A 87 27.98 -1.23 -7.34
N ALA A 88 29.31 -1.41 -7.26
CA ALA A 88 29.99 -2.62 -7.71
C ALA A 88 29.57 -3.87 -6.92
N ASP A 89 29.37 -3.74 -5.60
CA ASP A 89 28.90 -4.87 -4.79
C ASP A 89 27.39 -5.06 -4.87
N GLN A 90 26.63 -3.98 -5.08
CA GLN A 90 25.19 -4.06 -5.37
C GLN A 90 24.92 -4.81 -6.68
N PHE A 91 25.73 -4.59 -7.71
CA PHE A 91 25.62 -5.28 -9.00
C PHE A 91 25.76 -6.80 -8.88
N LYS A 92 26.54 -7.29 -7.91
CA LYS A 92 26.72 -8.73 -7.63
C LYS A 92 25.57 -9.33 -6.82
N LYS A 93 24.49 -8.57 -6.55
CA LYS A 93 23.32 -9.03 -5.78
C LYS A 93 22.10 -9.13 -6.68
N GLY A 94 21.11 -9.88 -6.21
CA GLY A 94 19.87 -10.13 -6.94
C GLY A 94 19.95 -11.40 -7.77
N LYS A 95 19.04 -11.52 -8.74
CA LYS A 95 19.03 -12.61 -9.71
C LYS A 95 19.45 -12.01 -11.05
N ASP A 96 20.37 -12.68 -11.74
CA ASP A 96 20.69 -12.34 -13.13
C ASP A 96 19.44 -12.51 -14.00
N VAL A 97 19.20 -11.54 -14.88
CA VAL A 97 18.04 -11.46 -15.78
C VAL A 97 18.47 -11.04 -17.17
#